data_AF-A0A351SJG4-F1
#
_entry.id   AF-A0A351SJG4-F1
#
_cell.length_a   1.000
_cell.length_b   1.000
_cell.length_c   1.000
_cell.angle_alpha   90.00
_cell.angle_beta   90.00
_cell.angle_gamma   90.00
#
_symmetry.space_group_name_H-M   'P 1'
#
loop_
_entity.id
_entity.type
_entity.pdbx_description
1 polymer ?
#
loop_
_entity_poly.entity_id
_entity_poly.type
_entity_poly.pdbx_seq_one_letter_code
_entity_poly.pdbx_strand_id
1 'polypeptide(L)'
;MEKSSNLKQKDVIPRAQALLKELEAGNDKAASELIDELSVMKERELFQGIGKLTRNLHDTVSDFFDDTVLSKFSNIDQQEFPDALERLNYVIQMTEESANTTLTVVEETIPLSENIENRGNELRRRWGDLRSRKLTLDEFKQLSNDIEDYLDYSIDMSVQLSSKLNEVLLAQGFQDLTGQMIKRVITLVENVEDSLVELIAAAS
;
A
#
# COMPACT_ATOMS: atom_id res chain seq x y z
N MET A 1 11.65 -29.83 6.88
CA MET A 1 11.73 -30.77 5.74
C MET A 1 11.92 -32.24 6.15
N GLU A 2 12.69 -32.58 7.18
CA GLU A 2 12.96 -34.00 7.54
C GLU A 2 11.74 -34.84 8.00
N LYS A 3 10.72 -34.23 8.60
CA LYS A 3 9.54 -34.97 9.12
C LYS A 3 8.64 -35.53 8.02
N SER A 4 8.37 -34.79 6.95
CA SER A 4 7.56 -35.27 5.81
C SER A 4 8.28 -36.36 5.00
N SER A 5 9.61 -36.31 4.92
CA SER A 5 10.41 -37.36 4.27
C SER A 5 10.35 -38.70 5.01
N ASN A 6 10.18 -38.67 6.34
CA ASN A 6 10.11 -39.87 7.19
C ASN A 6 8.74 -40.59 7.08
N LEU A 7 7.64 -39.85 6.88
CA LEU A 7 6.30 -40.44 6.68
C LEU A 7 6.17 -41.14 5.31
N LYS A 8 6.71 -40.53 4.24
CA LYS A 8 6.76 -41.16 2.90
C LYS A 8 7.48 -42.51 2.96
N GLN A 9 8.54 -42.61 3.76
CA GLN A 9 9.36 -43.83 3.84
C GLN A 9 8.71 -44.96 4.66
N LYS A 10 7.90 -44.62 5.67
CA LYS A 10 7.34 -45.61 6.61
C LYS A 10 6.03 -46.25 6.12
N ASP A 11 5.23 -45.51 5.34
CA ASP A 11 3.90 -45.95 4.93
C ASP A 11 3.74 -46.22 3.43
N VAL A 12 4.46 -45.51 2.55
CA VAL A 12 4.31 -45.64 1.08
C VAL A 12 5.14 -46.78 0.52
N ILE A 13 6.38 -46.96 0.99
CA ILE A 13 7.30 -48.00 0.49
C ILE A 13 6.74 -49.42 0.68
N PRO A 14 6.23 -49.81 1.86
CA PRO A 14 5.69 -51.15 2.06
C PRO A 14 4.48 -51.44 1.17
N ARG A 15 3.63 -50.42 0.94
CA ARG A 15 2.42 -50.53 0.10
C ARG A 15 2.75 -50.58 -1.39
N ALA A 16 3.76 -49.82 -1.84
CA ALA A 16 4.27 -49.90 -3.20
C ALA A 16 4.93 -51.27 -3.49
N GLN A 17 5.64 -51.84 -2.52
CA GLN A 17 6.20 -53.19 -2.62
C GLN A 17 5.10 -54.26 -2.65
N ALA A 18 4.05 -54.11 -1.84
CA ALA A 18 2.89 -54.99 -1.88
C ALA A 18 2.14 -54.90 -3.22
N LEU A 19 1.96 -53.69 -3.75
CA LEU A 19 1.32 -53.46 -5.05
C LEU A 19 2.08 -54.16 -6.17
N LEU A 20 3.42 -54.03 -6.19
CA LEU A 20 4.26 -54.70 -7.18
C LEU A 20 4.08 -56.24 -7.12
N LYS A 21 4.04 -56.80 -5.91
CA LYS A 21 3.87 -58.24 -5.71
C LYS A 21 2.49 -58.75 -6.16
N GLU A 22 1.43 -58.00 -5.90
CA GLU A 22 0.07 -58.38 -6.33
C GLU A 22 -0.10 -58.24 -7.86
N LEU A 23 0.53 -57.24 -8.48
CA LEU A 23 0.60 -57.10 -9.95
C LEU A 23 1.37 -58.25 -10.59
N GLU A 24 2.53 -58.64 -10.02
CA GLU A 24 3.31 -59.79 -10.49
C GLU A 24 2.57 -61.13 -10.35
N ALA A 25 1.67 -61.24 -9.36
CA ALA A 25 0.82 -62.40 -9.14
C ALA A 25 -0.46 -62.43 -10.01
N GLY A 26 -0.72 -61.37 -10.81
CA GLY A 26 -1.92 -61.25 -11.64
C GLY A 26 -3.21 -61.01 -10.85
N ASN A 27 -3.11 -60.52 -9.61
CA ASN A 27 -4.24 -60.26 -8.74
C ASN A 27 -4.73 -58.80 -8.90
N ASP A 28 -5.40 -58.54 -10.03
CA ASP A 28 -5.85 -57.19 -10.41
C ASP A 28 -6.74 -56.53 -9.33
N LYS A 29 -7.51 -57.33 -8.59
CA LYS A 29 -8.41 -56.82 -7.55
C LYS A 29 -7.63 -56.28 -6.36
N ALA A 30 -6.66 -57.04 -5.84
CA ALA A 30 -5.84 -56.58 -4.72
C ALA A 30 -4.90 -55.43 -5.14
N ALA A 31 -4.42 -55.43 -6.39
CA ALA A 31 -3.65 -54.32 -6.93
C ALA A 31 -4.49 -53.02 -7.00
N SER A 32 -5.76 -53.11 -7.44
CA SER A 32 -6.67 -51.96 -7.46
C SER A 32 -6.94 -51.41 -6.06
N GLU A 33 -7.16 -52.29 -5.07
CA GLU A 33 -7.36 -51.88 -3.66
C GLU A 33 -6.14 -51.13 -3.10
N LEU A 34 -4.92 -51.58 -3.43
CA LEU A 34 -3.68 -50.92 -3.02
C LEU A 34 -3.44 -49.58 -3.74
N ILE A 35 -3.87 -49.43 -5.00
CA ILE A 35 -3.85 -48.16 -5.73
C ILE A 35 -4.83 -47.16 -5.11
N ASP A 36 -6.02 -47.61 -4.74
CA ASP A 36 -7.02 -46.77 -4.07
C ASP A 36 -6.50 -46.31 -2.70
N GLU A 37 -5.88 -47.19 -1.91
CA GLU A 37 -5.24 -46.81 -0.64
C GLU A 37 -4.15 -45.75 -0.81
N LEU A 38 -3.25 -45.93 -1.79
CA LEU A 38 -2.19 -44.96 -2.09
C LEU A 38 -2.77 -43.63 -2.59
N SER A 39 -3.85 -43.66 -3.37
CA SER A 39 -4.55 -42.47 -3.86
C SER A 39 -5.20 -41.68 -2.73
N VAL A 40 -5.91 -42.36 -1.82
CA VAL A 40 -6.50 -41.75 -0.62
C VAL A 40 -5.43 -41.14 0.29
N MET A 41 -4.25 -41.77 0.41
CA MET A 41 -3.12 -41.21 1.15
C MET A 41 -2.60 -39.92 0.51
N LYS A 42 -2.46 -39.89 -0.82
CA LYS A 42 -2.05 -38.69 -1.58
C LYS A 42 -3.07 -37.56 -1.45
N GLU A 43 -4.36 -37.86 -1.55
CA GLU A 43 -5.44 -36.89 -1.34
C GLU A 43 -5.41 -36.31 0.09
N ARG A 44 -5.21 -37.14 1.11
CA ARG A 44 -5.07 -36.66 2.50
C ARG A 44 -3.87 -35.74 2.69
N GLU A 45 -2.73 -36.04 2.08
CA GLU A 45 -1.54 -35.18 2.11
C GLU A 45 -1.83 -33.82 1.44
N LEU A 46 -2.52 -33.83 0.30
CA LEU A 46 -2.96 -32.62 -0.39
C LEU A 46 -3.93 -31.79 0.47
N PHE A 47 -4.97 -32.40 1.05
CA PHE A 47 -5.93 -31.71 1.93
C PHE A 47 -5.25 -31.12 3.18
N GLN A 48 -4.27 -31.83 3.76
CA GLN A 48 -3.46 -31.30 4.85
C GLN A 48 -2.58 -30.11 4.41
N GLY A 49 -2.00 -30.20 3.21
CA GLY A 49 -1.26 -29.10 2.59
C GLY A 49 -2.13 -27.85 2.40
N ILE A 50 -3.32 -28.03 1.82
CA ILE A 50 -4.31 -26.94 1.62
C ILE A 50 -4.71 -26.34 2.98
N GLY A 51 -5.05 -27.19 3.97
CA GLY A 51 -5.45 -26.71 5.29
C GLY A 51 -4.33 -26.02 6.07
N LYS A 52 -3.06 -26.32 5.77
CA LYS A 52 -1.90 -25.60 6.31
C LYS A 52 -1.70 -24.27 5.59
N LEU A 53 -1.83 -24.25 4.26
CA LEU A 53 -1.77 -23.03 3.46
C LEU A 53 -2.83 -22.01 3.88
N THR A 54 -4.09 -22.44 4.03
CA THR A 54 -5.19 -21.56 4.43
C THR A 54 -4.95 -20.96 5.82
N ARG A 55 -4.42 -21.75 6.77
CA ARG A 55 -4.06 -21.26 8.10
C ARG A 55 -2.87 -20.31 8.06
N ASN A 56 -1.80 -20.67 7.37
CA ASN A 56 -0.65 -19.79 7.22
C ASN A 56 -1.03 -18.45 6.58
N LEU A 57 -1.89 -18.46 5.55
CA LEU A 57 -2.44 -17.24 4.96
C LEU A 57 -3.24 -16.45 6.00
N HIS A 58 -4.16 -17.10 6.71
CA HIS A 58 -4.98 -16.44 7.72
C HIS A 58 -4.14 -15.82 8.84
N ASP A 59 -3.16 -16.55 9.38
CA ASP A 59 -2.27 -16.09 10.44
C ASP A 59 -1.39 -14.93 9.94
N THR A 60 -0.82 -15.03 8.73
CA THR A 60 0.00 -13.95 8.13
C THR A 60 -0.83 -12.69 7.87
N VAL A 61 -2.07 -12.86 7.41
CA VAL A 61 -3.02 -11.76 7.22
C VAL A 61 -3.35 -11.12 8.57
N SER A 62 -3.68 -11.91 9.60
CA SER A 62 -3.98 -11.40 10.94
C SER A 62 -2.81 -10.63 11.54
N ASP A 63 -1.62 -11.21 11.54
CA ASP A 63 -0.39 -10.59 12.06
C ASP A 63 -0.03 -9.31 11.28
N PHE A 64 -0.21 -9.31 9.95
CA PHE A 64 0.01 -8.15 9.11
C PHE A 64 -0.80 -6.95 9.59
N PHE A 65 -2.05 -7.18 9.99
CA PHE A 65 -2.99 -6.14 10.37
C PHE A 65 -2.85 -5.68 11.82
N ASP A 66 -2.37 -6.53 12.73
CA ASP A 66 -2.07 -6.16 14.13
C ASP A 66 -0.84 -5.25 14.25
N ASP A 67 0.17 -5.41 13.38
CA ASP A 67 1.40 -4.60 13.39
C ASP A 67 1.30 -3.33 12.52
N THR A 68 0.09 -2.89 12.17
CA THR A 68 -0.12 -1.73 11.30
C THR A 68 -0.06 -0.42 12.05
N VAL A 69 0.50 0.57 11.37
CA VAL A 69 0.60 1.96 11.84
C VAL A 69 -0.76 2.66 11.92
N LEU A 70 -1.83 2.03 11.41
CA LEU A 70 -3.22 2.43 11.65
C LEU A 70 -3.51 2.55 13.14
N SER A 71 -3.07 1.58 13.94
CA SER A 71 -3.17 1.62 15.41
C SER A 71 -2.40 2.79 16.05
N LYS A 72 -1.41 3.37 15.37
CA LYS A 72 -0.56 4.46 15.89
C LYS A 72 -1.10 5.86 15.58
N PHE A 73 -1.86 6.03 14.50
CA PHE A 73 -2.37 7.34 14.07
C PHE A 73 -3.87 7.52 14.22
N SER A 74 -4.60 6.44 14.42
CA SER A 74 -6.03 6.50 14.59
C SER A 74 -6.40 5.88 15.94
N ASN A 75 -7.17 6.61 16.74
CA ASN A 75 -7.95 6.06 17.86
C ASN A 75 -9.06 5.11 17.34
N ILE A 76 -8.88 4.54 16.15
CA ILE A 76 -9.73 3.49 15.61
C ILE A 76 -9.43 2.28 16.47
N ASP A 77 -10.41 1.94 17.30
CA ASP A 77 -10.37 0.76 18.14
C ASP A 77 -10.10 -0.43 17.23
N GLN A 78 -9.23 -1.36 17.61
CA GLN A 78 -8.93 -2.55 16.79
C GLN A 78 -10.20 -3.38 16.45
N GLN A 79 -11.30 -3.10 17.16
CA GLN A 79 -12.63 -3.66 16.96
C GLN A 79 -13.45 -3.05 15.82
N GLU A 80 -13.07 -1.86 15.30
CA GLU A 80 -13.88 -1.18 14.27
C GLU A 80 -13.68 -1.78 12.87
N PHE A 81 -12.56 -2.46 12.63
CA PHE A 81 -12.27 -3.16 11.37
C PHE A 81 -11.66 -4.55 11.62
N PRO A 82 -12.49 -5.58 11.90
CA PRO A 82 -11.99 -6.94 12.10
C PRO A 82 -11.53 -7.61 10.80
N ASP A 83 -12.00 -7.16 9.63
CA ASP A 83 -11.69 -7.78 8.34
C ASP A 83 -10.48 -7.13 7.64
N ALA A 84 -9.59 -8.00 7.15
CA ALA A 84 -8.45 -7.68 6.30
C ALA A 84 -8.83 -6.88 5.06
N LEU A 85 -9.96 -7.22 4.46
CA LEU A 85 -10.49 -6.58 3.26
C LEU A 85 -10.95 -5.15 3.55
N GLU A 86 -11.62 -4.93 4.69
CA GLU A 86 -12.01 -3.59 5.14
C GLU A 86 -10.79 -2.71 5.45
N ARG A 87 -9.77 -3.26 6.13
CA ARG A 87 -8.51 -2.54 6.39
C ARG A 87 -7.76 -2.16 5.10
N LEU A 88 -7.76 -3.03 4.09
CA LEU A 88 -7.23 -2.72 2.75
C LEU A 88 -8.01 -1.59 2.07
N ASN A 89 -9.35 -1.65 2.11
CA ASN A 89 -10.20 -0.59 1.57
C ASN A 89 -9.95 0.75 2.28
N TYR A 90 -9.72 0.74 3.59
CA TYR A 90 -9.36 1.94 4.34
C TYR A 90 -8.01 2.54 3.88
N VAL A 91 -6.99 1.70 3.65
CA VAL A 91 -5.70 2.15 3.09
C VAL A 91 -5.88 2.77 1.70
N ILE A 92 -6.73 2.20 0.86
CA ILE A 92 -7.05 2.74 -0.48
C ILE A 92 -7.73 4.11 -0.34
N GLN A 93 -8.77 4.22 0.50
CA GLN A 93 -9.46 5.47 0.75
C GLN A 93 -8.51 6.55 1.26
N MET A 94 -7.62 6.21 2.19
CA MET A 94 -6.65 7.17 2.72
C MET A 94 -5.62 7.63 1.69
N THR A 95 -5.24 6.73 0.78
CA THR A 95 -4.35 7.08 -0.34
C THR A 95 -5.04 8.07 -1.28
N GLU A 96 -6.30 7.81 -1.61
CA GLU A 96 -7.10 8.69 -2.47
C GLU A 96 -7.33 10.06 -1.83
N GLU A 97 -7.69 10.09 -0.55
CA GLU A 97 -7.90 11.33 0.21
C GLU A 97 -6.62 12.18 0.28
N SER A 98 -5.48 11.56 0.56
CA SER A 98 -4.17 12.24 0.61
C SER A 98 -3.79 12.83 -0.74
N ALA A 99 -4.02 12.08 -1.83
CA ALA A 99 -3.75 12.55 -3.20
C ALA A 99 -4.67 13.72 -3.58
N ASN A 100 -5.97 13.59 -3.33
CA ASN A 100 -6.95 14.65 -3.61
C ASN A 100 -6.67 15.91 -2.80
N THR A 101 -6.30 15.77 -1.52
CA THR A 101 -5.93 16.90 -0.66
C THR A 101 -4.70 17.60 -1.20
N THR A 102 -3.64 16.84 -1.52
CA THR A 102 -2.41 17.41 -2.09
C THR A 102 -2.70 18.18 -3.38
N LEU A 103 -3.49 17.59 -4.29
CA LEU A 103 -3.84 18.22 -5.56
C LEU A 103 -4.65 19.50 -5.37
N THR A 104 -5.69 19.45 -4.52
CA THR A 104 -6.54 20.62 -4.22
C THR A 104 -5.71 21.75 -3.63
N VAL A 105 -4.84 21.45 -2.67
CA VAL A 105 -3.99 22.48 -2.05
C VAL A 105 -3.00 23.05 -3.05
N VAL A 106 -2.39 22.22 -3.90
CA VAL A 106 -1.51 22.72 -4.97
C VAL A 106 -2.28 23.64 -5.93
N GLU A 107 -3.48 23.26 -6.36
CA GLU A 107 -4.34 24.09 -7.22
C GLU A 107 -4.69 25.43 -6.57
N GLU A 108 -4.88 25.48 -5.25
CA GLU A 108 -5.11 26.71 -4.50
C GLU A 108 -3.83 27.57 -4.38
N THR A 109 -2.64 26.98 -4.32
CA THR A 109 -1.37 27.72 -4.18
C THR A 109 -0.88 28.38 -5.48
N ILE A 110 -1.23 27.83 -6.64
CA ILE A 110 -0.86 28.38 -7.95
C ILE A 110 -1.35 29.83 -8.13
N PRO A 111 -2.66 30.14 -8.00
CA PRO A 111 -3.14 31.51 -8.18
C PRO A 111 -2.58 32.46 -7.13
N LEU A 112 -2.23 31.95 -5.94
CA LEU A 112 -1.57 32.76 -4.92
C LEU A 112 -0.19 33.25 -5.40
N SER A 113 0.59 32.34 -5.99
CA SER A 113 1.91 32.66 -6.57
C SER A 113 1.80 33.60 -7.78
N GLU A 114 0.85 33.36 -8.68
CA GLU A 114 0.62 34.22 -9.85
C GLU A 114 0.24 35.66 -9.46
N ASN A 115 -0.57 35.84 -8.41
CA ASN A 115 -0.93 37.18 -7.94
C ASN A 115 0.27 37.96 -7.37
N ILE A 116 1.15 37.28 -6.63
CA ILE A 116 2.41 37.90 -6.14
C ILE A 116 3.26 38.33 -7.33
N GLU A 117 3.43 37.45 -8.33
CA GLU A 117 4.22 37.74 -9.52
C GLU A 117 3.65 38.94 -10.30
N ASN A 118 2.34 38.93 -10.58
CA ASN A 118 1.68 39.98 -11.36
C ASN A 118 1.80 41.36 -10.68
N ARG A 119 1.54 41.43 -9.37
CA ARG A 119 1.66 42.69 -8.62
C ARG A 119 3.11 43.16 -8.52
N GLY A 120 4.04 42.23 -8.27
CA GLY A 120 5.47 42.53 -8.22
C GLY A 120 6.01 43.06 -9.56
N ASN A 121 5.56 42.50 -10.69
CA ASN A 121 5.93 42.96 -12.02
C ASN A 121 5.38 44.37 -12.33
N GLU A 122 4.14 44.67 -11.94
CA GLU A 122 3.58 46.01 -12.12
C GLU A 122 4.32 47.06 -11.27
N LEU A 123 4.61 46.75 -10.00
CA LEU A 123 5.42 47.64 -9.16
C LEU A 123 6.82 47.84 -9.71
N ARG A 124 7.46 46.76 -10.22
CA ARG A 124 8.78 46.85 -10.86
C ARG A 124 8.76 47.77 -12.08
N ARG A 125 7.71 47.69 -12.91
CA ARG A 125 7.53 48.55 -14.07
C ARG A 125 7.44 50.02 -13.65
N ARG A 126 6.56 50.33 -12.70
CA ARG A 126 6.36 51.70 -12.19
C ARG A 126 7.55 52.26 -11.44
N TRP A 127 8.29 51.41 -10.73
CA TRP A 127 9.57 51.77 -10.14
C TRP A 127 10.61 52.18 -11.21
N GLY A 128 10.58 51.53 -12.37
CA GLY A 128 11.37 51.94 -13.54
C GLY A 128 11.00 53.35 -14.03
N ASP A 129 9.71 53.66 -14.11
CA ASP A 129 9.21 54.98 -14.48
C ASP A 129 9.64 56.06 -13.46
N LEU A 130 9.62 55.74 -12.16
CA LEU A 130 10.17 56.60 -11.10
C LEU A 130 11.65 56.91 -11.32
N ARG A 131 12.48 55.88 -11.51
CA ARG A 131 13.93 56.05 -11.70
C ARG A 131 14.28 56.82 -12.95
N SER A 132 13.45 56.73 -13.99
CA SER A 132 13.60 57.50 -15.22
C SER A 132 13.00 58.91 -15.15
N ARG A 133 12.52 59.34 -13.97
CA ARG A 133 11.92 60.66 -13.70
C ARG A 133 10.70 60.96 -14.58
N LYS A 134 9.92 59.92 -14.93
CA LYS A 134 8.71 60.03 -15.77
C LYS A 134 7.43 60.20 -14.98
N LEU A 135 7.46 59.98 -13.66
CA LEU A 135 6.27 60.09 -12.80
C LEU A 135 6.02 61.53 -12.37
N THR A 136 4.74 61.88 -12.35
CA THR A 136 4.20 63.06 -11.66
C THR A 136 4.17 62.84 -10.14
N LEU A 137 3.95 63.92 -9.38
CA LEU A 137 3.84 63.84 -7.92
C LEU A 137 2.67 62.95 -7.47
N ASP A 138 1.54 62.99 -8.18
CA ASP A 138 0.36 62.19 -7.83
C ASP A 138 0.60 60.71 -8.14
N GLU A 139 1.23 60.38 -9.28
CA GLU A 139 1.58 58.99 -9.59
C GLU A 139 2.65 58.42 -8.64
N PHE A 140 3.55 59.27 -8.12
CA PHE A 140 4.49 58.88 -7.08
C PHE A 140 3.79 58.54 -5.75
N LYS A 141 2.84 59.39 -5.30
CA LYS A 141 2.04 59.09 -4.10
C LYS A 141 1.28 57.77 -4.27
N GLN A 142 0.67 57.57 -5.43
CA GLN A 142 -0.01 56.31 -5.75
C GLN A 142 0.96 55.13 -5.72
N LEU A 143 2.18 55.27 -6.27
CA LEU A 143 3.18 54.20 -6.23
C LEU A 143 3.60 53.88 -4.79
N SER A 144 3.72 54.90 -3.93
CA SER A 144 4.04 54.68 -2.51
C SER A 144 2.96 53.85 -1.82
N ASN A 145 1.68 54.19 -2.02
CA ASN A 145 0.55 53.45 -1.46
C ASN A 145 0.50 52.02 -2.01
N ASP A 146 0.68 51.85 -3.32
CA ASP A 146 0.61 50.53 -3.95
C ASP A 146 1.79 49.62 -3.52
N ILE A 147 2.93 50.20 -3.15
CA ILE A 147 4.05 49.46 -2.53
C ILE A 147 3.66 49.00 -1.11
N GLU A 148 3.06 49.87 -0.30
CA GLU A 148 2.59 49.52 1.05
C GLU A 148 1.56 48.39 0.99
N ASP A 149 0.55 48.53 0.14
CA ASP A 149 -0.48 47.51 -0.10
C ASP A 149 0.12 46.18 -0.58
N TYR A 150 1.15 46.22 -1.42
CA TYR A 150 1.83 45.00 -1.89
C TYR A 150 2.67 44.35 -0.80
N LEU A 151 3.34 45.12 0.07
CA LEU A 151 4.13 44.58 1.16
C LEU A 151 3.23 43.81 2.13
N ASP A 152 2.13 44.42 2.56
CA ASP A 152 1.12 43.78 3.42
C ASP A 152 0.53 42.55 2.75
N TYR A 153 0.13 42.69 1.47
CA TYR A 153 -0.37 41.56 0.68
C TYR A 153 0.64 40.42 0.60
N SER A 154 1.92 40.69 0.36
CA SER A 154 2.94 39.64 0.22
C SER A 154 3.18 38.88 1.52
N ILE A 155 3.06 39.54 2.67
CA ILE A 155 3.19 38.93 4.00
C ILE A 155 2.01 37.99 4.24
N ASP A 156 0.77 38.47 4.03
CA ASP A 156 -0.43 37.66 4.19
C ASP A 156 -0.42 36.43 3.29
N MET A 157 0.03 36.59 2.04
CA MET A 157 0.13 35.51 1.07
C MET A 157 1.22 34.50 1.45
N SER A 158 2.34 34.96 2.00
CA SER A 158 3.39 34.07 2.51
C SER A 158 2.89 33.22 3.68
N VAL A 159 2.06 33.78 4.56
CA VAL A 159 1.42 33.03 5.66
C VAL A 159 0.46 31.98 5.11
N GLN A 160 -0.38 32.34 4.13
CA GLN A 160 -1.30 31.41 3.48
C GLN A 160 -0.56 30.27 2.76
N LEU A 161 0.48 30.58 1.98
CA LEU A 161 1.30 29.57 1.31
C LEU A 161 1.95 28.62 2.32
N SER A 162 2.51 29.13 3.41
CA SER A 162 3.09 28.29 4.47
C SER A 162 2.05 27.36 5.09
N SER A 163 0.86 27.88 5.39
CA SER A 163 -0.26 27.09 5.91
C SER A 163 -0.66 25.97 4.94
N LYS A 164 -0.79 26.29 3.65
CA LYS A 164 -1.14 25.33 2.59
C LYS A 164 -0.07 24.28 2.38
N LEU A 165 1.21 24.66 2.37
CA LEU A 165 2.31 23.70 2.28
C LEU A 165 2.37 22.75 3.49
N ASN A 166 2.02 23.22 4.69
CA ASN A 166 1.89 22.34 5.86
C ASN A 166 0.73 21.33 5.71
N GLU A 167 -0.38 21.74 5.10
CA GLU A 167 -1.50 20.85 4.78
C GLU A 167 -1.08 19.74 3.81
N VAL A 168 -0.29 20.08 2.78
CA VAL A 168 0.33 19.09 1.87
C VAL A 168 1.26 18.14 2.61
N LEU A 169 2.14 18.66 3.48
CA LEU A 169 3.06 17.82 4.25
C LEU A 169 2.32 16.83 5.16
N LEU A 170 1.21 17.26 5.77
CA LEU A 170 0.38 16.39 6.59
C LEU A 170 -0.28 15.29 5.74
N ALA A 171 -0.88 15.66 4.60
CA ALA A 171 -1.48 14.69 3.67
C ALA A 171 -0.44 13.67 3.16
N GLN A 172 0.76 14.12 2.83
CA GLN A 172 1.85 13.25 2.39
C GLN A 172 2.33 12.28 3.48
N GLY A 173 2.25 12.67 4.76
CA GLY A 173 2.54 11.78 5.88
C GLY A 173 1.63 10.55 5.89
N PHE A 174 0.34 10.71 5.57
CA PHE A 174 -0.59 9.59 5.40
C PHE A 174 -0.27 8.75 4.17
N GLN A 175 0.11 9.37 3.05
CA GLN A 175 0.49 8.66 1.83
C GLN A 175 1.76 7.80 1.99
N ASP A 176 2.79 8.27 2.71
CA ASP A 176 3.97 7.42 3.00
C ASP A 176 3.55 6.14 3.73
N LEU A 177 2.60 6.29 4.66
CA LEU A 177 2.07 5.18 5.43
C LEU A 177 1.30 4.18 4.59
N THR A 178 0.41 4.66 3.72
CA THR A 178 -0.29 3.77 2.80
C THR A 178 0.68 3.10 1.83
N GLY A 179 1.77 3.78 1.44
CA GLY A 179 2.87 3.18 0.68
C GLY A 179 3.58 2.03 1.41
N GLN A 180 3.83 2.17 2.71
CA GLN A 180 4.37 1.07 3.54
C GLN A 180 3.41 -0.11 3.62
N MET A 181 2.11 0.17 3.75
CA MET A 181 1.06 -0.85 3.76
C MET A 181 1.02 -1.62 2.43
N ILE A 182 1.07 -0.93 1.30
CA ILE A 182 1.09 -1.55 -0.04
C ILE A 182 2.30 -2.48 -0.18
N LYS A 183 3.50 -2.06 0.24
CA LYS A 183 4.70 -2.91 0.17
C LYS A 183 4.53 -4.21 0.96
N ARG A 184 3.96 -4.13 2.16
CA ARG A 184 3.69 -5.31 2.97
C ARG A 184 2.62 -6.23 2.36
N VAL A 185 1.59 -5.66 1.71
CA VAL A 185 0.58 -6.43 0.95
C VAL A 185 1.25 -7.18 -0.20
N ILE A 186 2.17 -6.55 -0.93
CA ILE A 186 2.95 -7.21 -2.00
C ILE A 186 3.71 -8.41 -1.43
N THR A 187 4.43 -8.23 -0.32
CA THR A 187 5.15 -9.33 0.35
C THR A 187 4.21 -10.47 0.80
N LEU A 188 3.01 -10.14 1.26
CA LEU A 188 2.02 -11.15 1.64
C LEU A 188 1.57 -11.98 0.42
N VAL A 189 1.31 -11.32 -0.71
CA VAL A 189 0.94 -11.99 -1.96
C VAL A 189 2.08 -12.89 -2.45
N GLU A 190 3.33 -12.43 -2.41
CA GLU A 190 4.52 -13.22 -2.77
C GLU A 190 4.63 -14.50 -1.91
N ASN A 191 4.47 -14.38 -0.59
CA ASN A 191 4.53 -15.54 0.31
C ASN A 191 3.43 -16.58 0.03
N VAL A 192 2.25 -16.12 -0.38
CA VAL A 192 1.11 -16.99 -0.73
C VAL A 192 1.36 -17.68 -2.05
N GLU A 193 1.89 -16.96 -3.03
CA GLU A 193 2.31 -17.50 -4.33
C GLU A 193 3.37 -18.59 -4.14
N ASP A 194 4.41 -18.34 -3.35
CA ASP A 194 5.46 -19.31 -3.03
C ASP A 194 4.87 -20.57 -2.38
N SER A 195 3.97 -20.40 -1.41
CA SER A 195 3.34 -21.52 -0.71
C SER A 195 2.41 -22.33 -1.62
N LEU A 196 1.77 -21.70 -2.61
CA LEU A 196 0.97 -22.37 -3.65
C LEU A 196 1.87 -23.18 -4.60
N VAL A 197 3.01 -22.62 -5.00
CA VAL A 197 4.00 -23.32 -5.84
C VAL A 197 4.54 -24.54 -5.10
N GLU A 198 4.88 -24.43 -3.82
CA GLU A 198 5.30 -25.57 -3.00
C GLU A 198 4.23 -26.67 -2.93
N LEU A 199 2.97 -26.29 -2.79
CA LEU A 199 1.85 -27.24 -2.72
C LEU A 199 1.66 -27.97 -4.06
N ILE A 200 1.73 -27.26 -5.18
CA ILE A 200 1.66 -27.86 -6.51
C ILE A 200 2.85 -28.80 -6.74
N ALA A 201 4.05 -28.38 -6.33
CA ALA A 201 5.25 -29.21 -6.44
C ALA A 201 5.18 -30.48 -5.57
N ALA A 202 4.51 -30.43 -4.41
CA ALA A 202 4.29 -31.60 -3.56
C ALA A 202 3.18 -32.53 -4.09
N ALA A 203 2.24 -32.00 -4.86
CA ALA A 203 1.15 -32.74 -5.49
C ALA A 203 1.54 -33.41 -6.82
N SER A 204 2.57 -32.87 -7.48
CA SER A 204 3.16 -33.37 -8.73
C SER A 204 4.07 -34.56 -8.49
#